data_AF-A0A1E5QWN1-F1
#
_entry.id   AF-A0A1E5QWN1-F1
#
_cell.length_a   1.000
_cell.length_b   1.000
_cell.length_c   1.000
_cell.angle_alpha   90.00
_cell.angle_beta   90.00
_cell.angle_gamma   90.00
#
_symmetry.space_group_name_H-M   'P 1'
#
loop_
_entity.id
_entity.type
_entity.pdbx_description
1 polymer ?
#
loop_
_entity_poly.entity_id
_entity_poly.type
_entity_poly.pdbx_seq_one_letter_code
_entity_poly.pdbx_strand_id
1 'polypeptide(L)'
;MANKKKGKEIFKKVFIILSGLAFVLFSVSAVVNMIMNPQTPVATDNQNSQGDDGAIAQIDREIAGYQSVLENEPENSFALERLVELNLQKGDLQGALPPMEKLVALNPDNEQYQQVLGIIQQGLEEEENPPTESPIAPESPPEGE
;
A
#
# COMPACT_ATOMS: atom_id res chain seq x y z
N MET A 1 -2.73 23.53 69.01
CA MET A 1 -3.15 23.29 67.62
C MET A 1 -1.94 23.39 66.70
N ALA A 2 -1.23 22.29 66.36
CA ALA A 2 -0.21 22.28 65.30
C ALA A 2 0.33 20.86 65.07
N ASN A 3 -0.32 20.02 64.25
CA ASN A 3 0.42 18.88 63.65
C ASN A 3 -0.17 18.24 62.38
N LYS A 4 -1.29 18.73 61.83
CA LYS A 4 -1.95 18.06 60.70
C LYS A 4 -1.31 18.36 59.32
N LYS A 5 -0.43 19.37 59.23
CA LYS A 5 0.14 19.84 57.94
C LYS A 5 1.40 19.07 57.50
N LYS A 6 2.14 18.46 58.43
CA LYS A 6 3.37 17.70 58.11
C LYS A 6 3.08 16.37 57.39
N GLY A 7 2.02 15.64 57.77
CA GLY A 7 1.67 14.35 57.17
C GLY A 7 1.41 14.38 55.65
N LYS A 8 0.76 15.44 55.16
CA LYS A 8 0.36 15.57 53.75
C LYS A 8 1.54 15.82 52.81
N GLU A 9 2.59 16.49 53.29
CA GLU A 9 3.81 16.76 52.53
C GLU A 9 4.77 15.56 52.50
N ILE A 10 4.80 14.75 53.56
CA ILE A 10 5.57 13.51 53.60
C ILE A 10 4.95 12.47 52.65
N PHE A 11 3.62 12.36 52.62
CA PHE A 11 2.90 11.47 51.70
C PHE A 11 3.15 11.84 50.22
N LYS A 12 3.17 13.13 49.88
CA LYS A 12 3.51 13.58 48.52
C LYS A 12 4.95 13.22 48.12
N LYS A 13 5.91 13.37 49.03
CA LYS A 13 7.32 13.02 48.77
C LYS A 13 7.55 11.51 48.64
N VAL A 14 6.86 10.71 49.47
CA VAL A 14 6.90 9.23 49.37
C VAL A 14 6.27 8.75 48.05
N PHE A 15 5.19 9.38 47.59
CA PHE A 15 4.55 9.06 46.31
C PHE A 15 5.48 9.36 45.11
N ILE A 16 6.24 10.46 45.14
CA ILE A 16 7.22 10.83 44.09
C ILE A 16 8.40 9.84 44.05
N ILE A 17 8.92 9.42 45.21
CA ILE A 17 10.03 8.47 45.29
C ILE A 17 9.60 7.06 44.87
N LEU A 18 8.40 6.60 45.24
CA LEU A 18 7.84 5.34 44.75
C LEU A 18 7.59 5.36 43.23
N SER A 19 7.15 6.49 42.67
CA SER A 19 6.93 6.65 41.23
C SER A 19 8.24 6.59 40.42
N GLY A 20 9.33 7.16 40.94
CA GLY A 20 10.66 7.06 40.32
C GLY A 20 11.22 5.63 40.33
N LEU A 21 10.96 4.87 41.40
CA LEU A 21 11.42 3.48 41.51
C LEU A 21 10.62 2.51 40.62
N ALA A 22 9.32 2.80 40.38
CA ALA A 22 8.48 2.01 39.47
C ALA A 22 8.81 2.23 37.98
N PHE A 23 9.30 3.41 37.59
CA PHE A 23 9.67 3.69 36.20
C PHE A 23 11.00 3.02 35.78
N VAL A 24 11.93 2.85 36.73
CA VAL A 24 13.22 2.18 36.48
C VAL A 24 13.04 0.66 36.42
N LEU A 25 12.13 0.07 37.20
CA LEU A 25 11.86 -1.37 37.16
C LEU A 25 11.06 -1.82 35.93
N PHE A 26 10.33 -0.92 35.25
CA PHE A 26 9.67 -1.22 33.96
C PHE A 26 10.59 -0.98 32.74
N SER A 27 11.71 -0.26 32.89
CA SER A 27 12.61 0.05 31.76
C SER A 27 13.69 -1.00 31.48
N VAL A 28 14.00 -1.89 32.43
CA VAL A 28 15.12 -2.86 32.28
C VAL A 28 14.67 -4.20 31.66
N SER A 29 13.39 -4.57 31.73
CA SER A 29 12.89 -5.82 31.13
C SER A 29 12.92 -5.80 29.59
N ALA A 30 12.82 -4.63 28.96
CA ALA A 30 12.87 -4.49 27.50
C ALA A 30 14.29 -4.65 26.93
N VAL A 31 15.31 -4.12 27.63
CA VAL A 31 16.69 -4.08 27.13
C VAL A 31 17.40 -5.43 27.30
N VAL A 32 17.10 -6.19 28.36
CA VAL A 32 17.70 -7.51 28.58
C VAL A 32 17.23 -8.54 27.53
N ASN A 33 15.97 -8.48 27.10
CA ASN A 33 15.47 -9.29 25.97
C ASN A 33 16.10 -8.89 24.62
N MET A 34 16.49 -7.63 24.45
CA MET A 34 17.16 -7.14 23.24
C MET A 34 18.61 -7.65 23.10
N ILE A 35 19.30 -7.89 24.22
CA ILE A 35 20.70 -8.35 24.22
C ILE A 35 20.80 -9.89 24.15
N MET A 36 19.81 -10.63 24.68
CA MET A 36 19.85 -12.09 24.70
C MET A 36 18.94 -12.79 23.68
N ASN A 37 17.99 -12.09 23.04
CA ASN A 37 17.12 -12.69 22.03
C ASN A 37 16.82 -11.66 20.92
N PRO A 38 17.64 -11.59 19.85
CA PRO A 38 17.51 -10.59 18.78
C PRO A 38 16.32 -10.88 17.85
N GLN A 39 15.12 -11.01 18.40
CA GLN A 39 13.85 -11.09 17.68
C GLN A 39 12.84 -10.15 18.35
N THR A 40 13.11 -8.85 18.25
CA THR A 40 12.02 -7.88 18.25
C THR A 40 11.33 -7.98 16.89
N PRO A 41 9.98 -7.96 16.80
CA PRO A 41 9.31 -7.56 15.58
C PRO A 41 9.47 -6.04 15.51
N VAL A 42 10.69 -5.59 15.24
CA VAL A 42 10.82 -4.35 14.50
C VAL A 42 10.01 -4.59 13.24
N ALA A 43 8.98 -3.77 13.00
CA ALA A 43 8.50 -3.52 11.65
C ALA A 43 9.60 -2.81 10.87
N THR A 44 10.76 -3.47 10.76
CA THR A 44 11.61 -3.40 9.60
C THR A 44 10.78 -4.17 8.60
N ASP A 45 10.05 -3.44 7.78
CA ASP A 45 9.79 -3.93 6.43
C ASP A 45 11.18 -4.23 5.87
N ASN A 46 11.59 -5.50 5.99
CA ASN A 46 12.81 -6.02 5.43
C ASN A 46 12.59 -6.02 3.92
N GLN A 47 12.63 -4.84 3.30
CA GLN A 47 12.74 -4.71 1.86
C GLN A 47 14.18 -4.93 1.46
N ASN A 48 14.64 -6.16 1.73
CA ASN A 48 15.68 -6.81 0.99
C ASN A 48 15.11 -8.17 0.56
N SER A 49 14.17 -8.12 -0.36
CA SER A 49 13.83 -9.25 -1.24
C SER A 49 13.87 -8.70 -2.65
N GLN A 50 15.05 -8.81 -3.25
CA GLN A 50 15.26 -8.60 -4.67
C GLN A 50 14.42 -9.64 -5.42
N GLY A 51 13.32 -9.17 -6.00
CA GLY A 51 12.39 -9.92 -6.84
C GLY A 51 11.16 -9.04 -7.09
N ASP A 52 10.59 -9.09 -8.30
CA ASP A 52 9.40 -8.34 -8.71
C ASP A 52 8.28 -8.38 -7.65
N ASP A 53 8.13 -9.53 -6.98
CA ASP A 53 7.12 -9.78 -5.94
C ASP A 53 7.14 -8.75 -4.79
N GLY A 54 8.32 -8.25 -4.40
CA GLY A 54 8.44 -7.26 -3.31
C GLY A 54 7.96 -5.87 -3.73
N ALA A 55 8.21 -5.49 -4.98
CA ALA A 55 7.76 -4.23 -5.56
C ALA A 55 6.24 -4.25 -5.77
N ILE A 56 5.70 -5.35 -6.28
CA ILE A 56 4.26 -5.53 -6.47
C ILE A 56 3.51 -5.49 -5.14
N ALA A 57 4.04 -6.15 -4.09
CA ALA A 57 3.45 -6.08 -2.76
C ALA A 57 3.46 -4.65 -2.17
N GLN A 58 4.45 -3.83 -2.53
CA GLN A 58 4.45 -2.42 -2.14
C GLN A 58 3.38 -1.63 -2.91
N ILE A 59 3.27 -1.83 -4.22
CA ILE A 59 2.25 -1.21 -5.06
C ILE A 59 0.84 -1.54 -4.53
N ASP A 60 0.59 -2.78 -4.14
CA ASP A 60 -0.71 -3.20 -3.58
C ASP A 60 -1.06 -2.47 -2.28
N ARG A 61 -0.06 -2.23 -1.41
CA ARG A 61 -0.25 -1.43 -0.19
C ARG A 61 -0.55 0.03 -0.51
N GLU A 62 0.10 0.60 -1.54
CA GLU A 62 -0.18 1.96 -1.99
C GLU A 62 -1.59 2.09 -2.59
N ILE A 63 -2.01 1.13 -3.42
CA ILE A 63 -3.36 1.04 -3.97
C ILE A 63 -4.40 1.06 -2.84
N ALA A 64 -4.22 0.20 -1.82
CA ALA A 64 -5.13 0.17 -0.67
C ALA A 64 -5.20 1.51 0.08
N GLY A 65 -4.06 2.21 0.20
CA GLY A 65 -3.99 3.55 0.79
C GLY A 65 -4.83 4.57 0.03
N TYR A 66 -4.70 4.63 -1.30
CA TYR A 66 -5.48 5.55 -2.13
C TYR A 66 -6.96 5.18 -2.22
N GLN A 67 -7.30 3.88 -2.20
CA GLN A 67 -8.69 3.44 -2.09
C GLN A 67 -9.36 3.97 -0.82
N SER A 68 -8.66 3.95 0.33
CA SER A 68 -9.18 4.52 1.57
C SER A 68 -9.40 6.03 1.50
N VAL A 69 -8.57 6.76 0.74
CA VAL A 69 -8.81 8.19 0.49
C VAL A 69 -10.13 8.39 -0.26
N LEU A 70 -10.38 7.57 -1.30
CA LEU A 70 -11.61 7.66 -2.11
C LEU A 70 -12.88 7.26 -1.36
N GLU A 71 -12.79 6.53 -0.23
CA GLU A 71 -13.94 6.28 0.65
C GLU A 71 -14.51 7.59 1.21
N ASN A 72 -13.65 8.57 1.48
CA ASN A 72 -14.03 9.86 2.03
C ASN A 72 -14.14 10.95 0.96
N GLU A 73 -13.30 10.87 -0.08
CA GLU A 73 -13.22 11.84 -1.17
C GLU A 73 -13.37 11.15 -2.53
N PRO A 74 -14.58 10.71 -2.90
CA PRO A 74 -14.78 9.85 -4.07
C PRO A 74 -14.36 10.50 -5.39
N GLU A 75 -14.35 11.82 -5.48
CA GLU A 75 -14.01 12.58 -6.69
C GLU A 75 -12.62 13.21 -6.61
N ASN A 76 -11.79 12.80 -5.65
CA ASN A 76 -10.41 13.27 -5.57
C ASN A 76 -9.61 12.80 -6.79
N SER A 77 -9.42 13.70 -7.74
CA SER A 77 -8.75 13.41 -9.02
C SER A 77 -7.31 12.92 -8.80
N PHE A 78 -6.60 13.44 -7.80
CA PHE A 78 -5.25 12.98 -7.49
C PHE A 78 -5.23 11.53 -7.04
N ALA A 79 -6.13 11.13 -6.12
CA ALA A 79 -6.22 9.74 -5.68
C ALA A 79 -6.64 8.79 -6.83
N LEU A 80 -7.54 9.22 -7.71
CA LEU A 80 -7.92 8.48 -8.91
C LEU A 80 -6.74 8.31 -9.88
N GLU A 81 -5.98 9.37 -10.14
CA GLU A 81 -4.78 9.33 -11.01
C GLU A 81 -3.74 8.37 -10.45
N ARG A 82 -3.47 8.44 -9.14
CA ARG A 82 -2.52 7.54 -8.47
C ARG A 82 -2.95 6.09 -8.55
N LEU A 83 -4.24 5.80 -8.43
CA LEU A 83 -4.75 4.43 -8.62
C LEU A 83 -4.55 3.95 -10.06
N VAL A 84 -4.82 4.78 -11.07
CA VAL A 84 -4.56 4.39 -12.46
C VAL A 84 -3.09 4.08 -12.65
N GLU A 85 -2.19 4.97 -12.25
CA GLU A 85 -0.74 4.81 -12.43
C GLU A 85 -0.21 3.53 -11.78
N LEU A 86 -0.62 3.26 -10.54
CA LEU A 86 -0.19 2.07 -9.80
C LEU A 86 -0.71 0.78 -10.42
N ASN A 87 -1.97 0.75 -10.87
CA ASN A 87 -2.53 -0.42 -11.56
C ASN A 87 -1.84 -0.64 -12.92
N LEU A 88 -1.58 0.41 -13.68
CA LEU A 88 -0.81 0.32 -14.94
C LEU A 88 0.63 -0.17 -14.70
N GLN A 89 1.29 0.29 -13.63
CA GLN A 89 2.62 -0.16 -13.25
C GLN A 89 2.64 -1.66 -12.92
N LYS A 90 1.55 -2.18 -12.34
CA LYS A 90 1.34 -3.60 -12.06
C LYS A 90 0.93 -4.40 -13.30
N GLY A 91 0.61 -3.75 -14.42
CA GLY A 91 0.01 -4.36 -15.60
C GLY A 91 -1.46 -4.76 -15.41
N ASP A 92 -2.11 -4.27 -14.35
CA ASP A 92 -3.52 -4.55 -14.06
C ASP A 92 -4.43 -3.54 -14.78
N LEU A 93 -4.66 -3.80 -16.06
CA LEU A 93 -5.54 -2.96 -16.88
C LEU A 93 -6.99 -2.97 -16.38
N GLN A 94 -7.45 -4.10 -15.83
CA GLN A 94 -8.79 -4.23 -15.24
C GLN A 94 -8.94 -3.34 -14.01
N GLY A 95 -7.93 -3.30 -13.14
CA GLY A 95 -7.88 -2.42 -11.96
C GLY A 95 -7.78 -0.93 -12.32
N ALA A 96 -7.10 -0.59 -13.43
CA ALA A 96 -6.93 0.78 -13.89
C ALA A 96 -8.19 1.38 -14.56
N LEU A 97 -9.07 0.55 -15.12
CA LEU A 97 -10.22 0.99 -15.91
C LEU A 97 -11.23 1.83 -15.09
N PRO A 98 -11.79 1.37 -13.96
CA PRO A 98 -12.78 2.14 -13.21
C PRO A 98 -12.32 3.54 -12.74
N PRO A 99 -11.11 3.73 -12.16
CA PRO A 99 -10.66 5.06 -11.78
C PRO A 99 -10.40 5.97 -12.99
N MET A 100 -9.96 5.42 -14.13
CA MET A 100 -9.80 6.21 -15.36
C MET A 100 -11.14 6.65 -15.96
N GLU A 101 -12.14 5.77 -16.01
CA GLU A 101 -13.49 6.15 -16.44
C GLU A 101 -14.06 7.30 -15.60
N LYS A 102 -13.81 7.27 -14.28
CA LYS A 102 -14.21 8.34 -13.39
C LYS A 102 -13.47 9.64 -13.67
N LEU A 103 -12.17 9.60 -13.96
CA LEU A 103 -11.39 10.79 -14.34
C LEU A 103 -11.93 11.44 -15.63
N VAL A 104 -12.27 10.63 -16.63
CA VAL A 104 -12.89 11.11 -17.88
C VAL A 104 -14.27 11.71 -17.61
N ALA A 105 -15.08 11.08 -16.75
CA ALA A 105 -16.40 11.59 -16.40
C ALA A 105 -16.33 12.94 -15.65
N LEU A 106 -15.33 13.12 -14.78
CA LEU A 106 -15.12 14.37 -14.03
C LEU A 106 -14.53 15.48 -14.91
N ASN A 107 -13.67 15.11 -15.88
CA ASN A 107 -12.96 16.05 -16.75
C ASN A 107 -13.07 15.63 -18.22
N PRO A 108 -14.26 15.76 -18.83
CA PRO A 108 -14.50 15.28 -20.20
C PRO A 108 -13.65 16.01 -21.25
N ASP A 109 -13.22 17.25 -20.98
CA ASP A 109 -12.39 18.04 -21.89
C ASP A 109 -10.89 17.67 -21.82
N ASN A 110 -10.50 16.78 -20.90
CA ASN A 110 -9.11 16.36 -20.78
C ASN A 110 -8.79 15.25 -21.80
N GLU A 111 -8.24 15.65 -22.93
CA GLU A 111 -7.81 14.73 -24.00
C GLU A 111 -6.83 13.66 -23.51
N GLN A 112 -5.99 13.96 -22.52
CA GLN A 112 -5.03 13.00 -21.99
C GLN A 112 -5.74 11.83 -21.30
N TYR A 113 -6.79 12.09 -20.53
CA TYR A 113 -7.55 11.02 -19.88
C TYR A 113 -8.31 10.17 -20.90
N GLN A 114 -8.88 10.79 -21.94
CA GLN A 114 -9.53 10.05 -23.02
C GLN A 114 -8.55 9.11 -23.74
N GLN A 115 -7.33 9.59 -24.01
CA GLN A 115 -6.28 8.78 -24.63
C GLN A 115 -5.88 7.58 -23.76
N VAL A 116 -5.64 7.80 -22.46
CA VAL A 116 -5.25 6.72 -21.56
C VAL A 116 -6.39 5.71 -21.39
N LEU A 117 -7.64 6.16 -21.31
CA LEU A 117 -8.81 5.26 -21.30
C LEU A 117 -8.85 4.37 -22.55
N GLY A 118 -8.62 4.95 -23.73
CA GLY A 118 -8.56 4.20 -24.99
C GLY A 118 -7.45 3.15 -25.01
N ILE A 119 -6.26 3.48 -24.49
CA ILE A 119 -5.15 2.53 -24.37
C ILE A 119 -5.51 1.36 -23.42
N ILE A 120 -6.13 1.66 -22.28
CA ILE A 120 -6.57 0.63 -21.33
C ILE A 120 -7.61 -0.29 -21.99
N GLN A 121 -8.62 0.28 -22.64
CA GLN A 121 -9.67 -0.49 -23.32
C GLN A 121 -9.12 -1.38 -24.44
N GLN A 122 -8.20 -0.84 -25.25
CA GLN A 122 -7.54 -1.61 -26.30
C GLN A 122 -6.74 -2.78 -25.72
N GLY A 123 -5.95 -2.55 -24.67
CA GLY A 123 -5.18 -3.62 -24.04
C GLY A 123 -6.07 -4.73 -23.45
N LEU A 124 -7.22 -4.36 -22.89
CA LEU A 124 -8.20 -5.34 -22.40
C LEU A 124 -8.85 -6.15 -23.53
N GLU A 125 -9.14 -5.53 -24.66
CA GLU A 125 -9.70 -6.22 -25.83
C GLU A 125 -8.69 -7.20 -26.45
N GLU A 126 -7.40 -6.85 -26.44
CA GLU A 126 -6.31 -7.74 -26.85
C GLU A 126 -6.11 -8.93 -25.90
N GLU A 127 -6.34 -8.75 -24.58
CA GLU A 127 -6.32 -9.85 -23.60
C GLU A 127 -7.52 -10.80 -23.75
N GLU A 128 -8.72 -10.28 -24.04
CA GLU A 128 -9.92 -11.11 -24.24
C GLU A 128 -9.96 -11.81 -25.61
N ASN A 129 -9.44 -11.16 -26.66
CA ASN A 129 -9.33 -11.71 -28.01
C ASN A 129 -7.86 -11.75 -28.45
N PRO A 130 -7.05 -12.70 -27.91
CA PRO A 130 -5.67 -12.83 -28.36
C PRO A 130 -5.67 -13.06 -29.88
N PRO A 131 -4.75 -12.44 -30.65
CA PRO A 131 -4.76 -12.49 -32.11
C PRO A 131 -4.62 -13.94 -32.60
N THR A 132 -5.76 -14.59 -32.77
CA THR A 132 -5.89 -15.97 -33.21
C THR A 132 -6.33 -15.96 -34.67
N GLU A 133 -5.58 -15.26 -35.52
CA GLU A 133 -5.73 -15.38 -36.98
C GLU A 133 -4.51 -14.75 -37.66
N SER A 134 -3.33 -15.34 -37.45
CA SER A 134 -2.43 -15.48 -38.59
C SER A 134 -3.06 -16.58 -39.44
N PRO A 135 -3.53 -16.31 -40.67
CA PRO A 135 -3.86 -17.38 -41.59
C PRO A 135 -2.56 -18.13 -41.85
N ILE A 136 -2.37 -19.25 -41.14
CA ILE A 136 -1.47 -20.28 -41.60
C ILE A 136 -2.13 -20.72 -42.89
N ALA A 137 -1.66 -20.18 -44.02
CA ALA A 137 -1.99 -20.71 -45.33
C ALA A 137 -1.86 -22.23 -45.22
N PRO A 138 -2.82 -23.03 -45.70
CA PRO A 138 -2.68 -24.47 -45.68
C PRO A 138 -1.33 -24.78 -46.33
N GLU A 139 -0.39 -25.27 -45.52
CA GLU A 139 0.91 -25.72 -46.01
C GLU A 139 0.60 -26.65 -47.17
N SER A 140 1.12 -26.26 -48.34
CA SER A 140 0.98 -26.99 -49.58
C SER A 140 1.18 -28.49 -49.31
N PRO A 141 0.31 -29.37 -49.85
CA PRO A 141 0.49 -30.81 -49.69
C PRO A 141 1.91 -31.20 -50.09
N PRO A 142 2.57 -32.15 -49.39
CA PRO A 142 3.90 -32.57 -49.76
C PRO A 142 3.88 -33.05 -51.21
N GLU A 143 4.61 -32.34 -52.08
CA GLU A 143 4.94 -32.84 -53.42
C GLU A 143 5.62 -34.20 -53.23
N GLY A 144 5.02 -35.21 -53.86
CA GLY A 144 5.45 -36.58 -53.69
C GLY A 144 6.81 -36.85 -54.31
N GLU A 145 7.49 -37.86 -53.76
CA GLU A 145 8.29 -38.85 -54.48
C GLU A 145 8.13 -40.21 -53.78
#